data_AF-A0A662FQR3-F1
#
_entry.id   AF-A0A662FQR3-F1
#
_cell.length_a   1.000
_cell.length_b   1.000
_cell.length_c   1.000
_cell.angle_alpha   90.00
_cell.angle_beta   90.00
_cell.angle_gamma   90.00
#
_symmetry.space_group_name_H-M   'P 1'
#
loop_
_entity.id
_entity.type
_entity.pdbx_description
1 polymer ?
#
loop_
_entity_poly.entity_id
_entity_poly.type
_entity_poly.pdbx_seq_one_letter_code
_entity_poly.pdbx_strand_id
1 'polypeptide(L)'
;MSKDHIKILSLASSHLTRAEELFEKGEEFHDEAVLAAQEAYNAISSILETNDILVVLPVLPQRMWGELLRLNEIKRTISAMEGEKALEAAREAVEIATALILYSFDTVNKK
;
A
#
# COMPACT_ATOMS: atom_id res chain seq x y z
N MET A 1 15.21 -14.12 -1.06
CA MET A 1 14.17 -13.13 -0.75
C MET A 1 12.83 -13.84 -0.72
N SER A 2 12.09 -13.77 0.38
CA SER A 2 10.76 -14.37 0.46
C SER A 2 9.80 -13.65 -0.50
N LYS A 3 8.93 -14.40 -1.20
CA LYS A 3 7.89 -13.84 -2.09
C LYS A 3 6.66 -13.34 -1.32
N ASP A 4 6.76 -13.17 0.01
CA ASP A 4 5.62 -12.84 0.86
C ASP A 4 5.01 -11.48 0.50
N HIS A 5 5.83 -10.48 0.17
CA HIS A 5 5.36 -9.17 -0.29
C HIS A 5 4.46 -9.24 -1.55
N ILE A 6 4.69 -10.18 -2.48
CA ILE A 6 3.83 -10.36 -3.67
C ILE A 6 2.46 -10.92 -3.24
N LYS A 7 2.45 -11.87 -2.31
CA LYS A 7 1.18 -12.42 -1.77
C LYS A 7 0.41 -11.35 -1.01
N ILE A 8 1.09 -10.55 -0.21
CA ILE A 8 0.49 -9.45 0.56
C ILE A 8 -0.05 -8.38 -0.40
N LEU A 9 0.70 -7.99 -1.44
CA LEU A 9 0.20 -7.06 -2.45
C LEU A 9 -1.03 -7.64 -3.18
N SER A 10 -1.03 -8.93 -3.50
CA SER A 10 -2.20 -9.58 -4.10
C SER A 10 -3.43 -9.56 -3.18
N LEU A 11 -3.24 -9.66 -1.86
CA LEU A 11 -4.33 -9.49 -0.88
C LEU A 11 -4.83 -8.05 -0.86
N ALA A 12 -3.91 -7.06 -0.85
CA ALA A 12 -4.27 -5.65 -0.93
C ALA A 12 -5.12 -5.34 -2.18
N SER A 13 -4.73 -5.87 -3.34
CA SER A 13 -5.50 -5.74 -4.58
C SER A 13 -6.87 -6.43 -4.49
N SER A 14 -6.96 -7.59 -3.85
CA SER A 14 -8.24 -8.28 -3.65
C SER A 14 -9.21 -7.47 -2.80
N HIS A 15 -8.72 -6.89 -1.70
CA HIS A 15 -9.52 -6.00 -0.84
C HIS A 15 -9.96 -4.75 -1.60
N LEU A 16 -9.07 -4.16 -2.40
CA LEU A 16 -9.41 -2.99 -3.22
C LEU A 16 -10.52 -3.30 -4.23
N THR A 17 -10.39 -4.37 -5.00
CA THR A 17 -11.43 -4.80 -5.95
C THR A 17 -12.77 -5.03 -5.23
N ARG A 18 -12.73 -5.64 -4.04
CA ARG A 18 -13.94 -5.86 -3.25
C ARG A 18 -14.56 -4.54 -2.79
N ALA A 19 -13.75 -3.59 -2.33
CA ALA A 19 -14.22 -2.26 -1.94
C ALA A 19 -14.88 -1.51 -3.12
N GLU A 20 -14.30 -1.61 -4.32
CA GLU A 20 -14.85 -1.00 -5.53
C GLU A 20 -16.21 -1.61 -5.91
N GLU A 21 -16.32 -2.94 -5.90
CA GLU A 21 -17.59 -3.63 -6.16
C GLU A 21 -18.70 -3.24 -5.17
N LEU A 22 -18.36 -3.08 -3.90
CA LEU A 22 -19.30 -2.70 -2.85
C LEU A 22 -19.73 -1.24 -3.02
N PHE A 23 -18.80 -0.35 -3.31
CA PHE A 23 -19.08 1.06 -3.61
C PHE A 23 -20.03 1.21 -4.81
N GLU A 24 -19.80 0.47 -5.89
CA GLU A 24 -20.68 0.47 -7.07
C GLU A 24 -22.10 0.00 -6.77
N LYS A 25 -22.26 -0.92 -5.80
CA LYS A 25 -23.56 -1.43 -5.34
C LYS A 25 -24.22 -0.52 -4.29
N GLY A 26 -23.53 0.50 -3.81
CA GLY A 26 -23.98 1.32 -2.67
C GLY A 26 -24.01 0.55 -1.35
N GLU A 27 -23.18 -0.49 -1.22
CA GLU A 27 -22.99 -1.28 0.00
C GLU A 27 -21.83 -0.73 0.84
N GLU A 28 -21.76 -1.12 2.12
CA GLU A 28 -20.69 -0.73 3.03
C GLU A 28 -19.34 -1.30 2.55
N PHE A 29 -18.38 -0.43 2.25
CA PHE A 29 -17.09 -0.79 1.64
C PHE A 29 -15.88 -0.32 2.45
N HIS A 30 -16.09 0.46 3.52
CA HIS A 30 -15.02 1.17 4.22
C HIS A 30 -13.96 0.22 4.79
N ASP A 31 -14.40 -0.88 5.42
CA ASP A 31 -13.50 -1.87 6.01
C ASP A 31 -12.58 -2.49 4.96
N GLU A 32 -13.09 -2.79 3.77
CA GLU A 32 -12.30 -3.34 2.65
C GLU A 32 -11.29 -2.32 2.13
N ALA A 33 -11.67 -1.04 2.05
CA ALA A 33 -10.74 0.03 1.67
C ALA A 33 -9.60 0.19 2.70
N VAL A 34 -9.91 0.14 4.00
CA VAL A 34 -8.91 0.19 5.08
C VAL A 34 -7.98 -1.02 5.01
N LEU A 35 -8.52 -2.23 4.81
CA LEU A 35 -7.72 -3.45 4.67
C LEU A 35 -6.80 -3.39 3.45
N ALA A 36 -7.28 -2.89 2.31
CA ALA A 36 -6.47 -2.71 1.12
C ALA A 36 -5.24 -1.82 1.38
N ALA A 37 -5.44 -0.66 2.01
CA ALA A 37 -4.34 0.23 2.35
C ALA A 37 -3.38 -0.36 3.39
N GLN A 38 -3.90 -1.07 4.39
CA GLN A 38 -3.10 -1.72 5.43
C GLN A 38 -2.23 -2.84 4.83
N GLU A 39 -2.77 -3.65 3.94
CA GLU A 39 -2.01 -4.71 3.28
C GLU A 39 -1.00 -4.14 2.27
N ALA A 40 -1.32 -3.05 1.56
CA ALA A 40 -0.36 -2.34 0.72
C ALA A 40 0.85 -1.84 1.55
N TYR A 41 0.61 -1.27 2.72
CA TYR A 41 1.67 -0.90 3.67
C TYR A 41 2.46 -2.13 4.17
N ASN A 42 1.78 -3.23 4.48
CA ASN A 42 2.41 -4.48 4.93
C ASN A 42 3.32 -5.10 3.85
N ALA A 43 2.93 -5.01 2.58
CA ALA A 43 3.74 -5.50 1.47
C ALA A 43 5.08 -4.77 1.40
N ILE A 44 5.07 -3.44 1.53
CA ILE A 44 6.28 -2.62 1.57
C ILE A 44 7.10 -2.87 2.84
N SER A 45 6.43 -2.96 3.98
CA SER A 45 7.05 -3.31 5.27
C SER A 45 7.80 -4.64 5.20
N SER A 46 7.22 -5.64 4.52
CA SER A 46 7.85 -6.95 4.28
C SER A 46 9.11 -6.85 3.42
N ILE A 47 9.14 -5.99 2.40
CA ILE A 47 10.31 -5.79 1.52
C ILE A 47 11.43 -5.07 2.27
N LEU A 48 11.07 -4.09 3.08
CA LEU A 48 11.98 -3.27 3.86
C LEU A 48 12.40 -3.95 5.18
N GLU A 49 11.84 -5.13 5.47
CA GLU A 49 12.08 -5.89 6.71
C GLU A 49 11.86 -5.04 7.98
N THR A 50 10.85 -4.17 7.97
CA THR A 50 10.52 -3.25 9.07
C THR A 50 9.01 -3.11 9.23
N ASN A 51 8.55 -2.90 10.46
CA ASN A 51 7.15 -2.55 10.73
C ASN A 51 6.92 -1.02 10.70
N ASP A 52 7.99 -0.24 10.78
CA ASP A 52 7.98 1.22 10.71
C ASP A 52 8.88 1.68 9.56
N ILE A 53 8.24 2.12 8.47
CA ILE A 53 8.96 2.56 7.27
C ILE A 53 9.71 3.88 7.48
N LEU A 54 9.40 4.65 8.53
CA LEU A 54 10.11 5.89 8.84
C LEU A 54 11.52 5.63 9.37
N VAL A 55 11.73 4.50 10.06
CA VAL A 55 13.04 4.12 10.62
C VAL A 55 14.08 3.86 9.52
N VAL A 56 13.63 3.33 8.38
CA VAL A 56 14.51 2.99 7.25
C VAL A 56 14.60 4.09 6.19
N LEU A 57 13.78 5.15 6.28
CA LEU A 57 13.78 6.26 5.33
C LEU A 57 15.20 6.84 5.08
N PRO A 58 16.05 7.09 6.11
CA PRO A 58 17.36 7.70 5.90
C PRO A 58 18.35 6.85 5.09
N VAL A 59 18.15 5.54 5.03
CA VAL A 59 19.03 4.61 4.29
C VAL A 59 18.50 4.26 2.90
N LEU A 60 17.30 4.73 2.55
CA LEU A 60 16.68 4.51 1.25
C LEU A 60 16.94 5.66 0.27
N PRO A 61 16.90 5.40 -1.05
CA PRO A 61 17.02 6.45 -2.06
C PRO A 61 15.97 7.56 -1.86
N GLN A 62 16.40 8.82 -1.85
CA GLN A 62 15.53 9.99 -1.63
C GLN A 62 14.32 10.06 -2.57
N ARG A 63 14.47 9.57 -3.81
CA ARG A 63 13.37 9.49 -4.78
C ARG A 63 12.19 8.62 -4.34
N MET A 64 12.39 7.71 -3.39
CA MET A 64 11.33 6.85 -2.84
C MET A 64 10.65 7.48 -1.61
N TRP A 65 11.19 8.56 -1.06
CA TRP A 65 10.72 9.10 0.22
C TRP A 65 9.29 9.63 0.13
N GLY A 66 8.95 10.34 -0.95
CA GLY A 66 7.59 10.87 -1.13
C GLY A 66 6.53 9.77 -1.07
N GLU A 67 6.74 8.71 -1.85
CA GLU A 67 5.86 7.54 -1.90
C GLU A 67 5.74 6.83 -0.55
N LEU A 68 6.86 6.61 0.14
CA LEU A 68 6.86 5.98 1.46
C LEU A 68 6.15 6.84 2.52
N LEU A 69 6.40 8.14 2.53
CA LEU A 69 5.74 9.07 3.45
C LEU A 69 4.24 9.13 3.17
N ARG A 70 3.84 9.13 1.90
CA ARG A 70 2.43 9.14 1.49
C ARG A 70 1.71 7.84 1.87
N LEU A 71 2.34 6.69 1.64
CA LEU A 71 1.81 5.40 2.08
C LEU A 71 1.64 5.33 3.61
N ASN A 72 2.60 5.86 4.36
CA ASN A 72 2.49 5.96 5.82
C ASN A 72 1.34 6.88 6.26
N GLU A 73 1.17 8.01 5.58
CA GLU A 73 0.08 8.96 5.85
C GLU A 73 -1.27 8.27 5.64
N ILE A 74 -1.49 7.65 4.47
CA ILE A 74 -2.73 6.94 4.14
C ILE A 74 -3.06 5.89 5.21
N LYS A 75 -2.10 5.02 5.55
CA LYS A 75 -2.27 4.02 6.62
C LYS A 75 -2.78 4.64 7.92
N ARG A 76 -2.29 5.83 8.29
CA ARG A 76 -2.65 6.50 9.54
C ARG A 76 -4.01 7.19 9.51
N THR A 77 -4.47 7.62 8.34
CA THR A 77 -5.64 8.50 8.23
C THR A 77 -6.86 7.82 7.63
N ILE A 78 -6.69 6.74 6.86
CA ILE A 78 -7.78 6.13 6.08
C ILE A 78 -8.98 5.68 6.93
N SER A 79 -8.75 5.23 8.16
CA SER A 79 -9.83 4.81 9.06
C SER A 79 -10.81 5.94 9.41
N ALA A 80 -10.38 7.20 9.29
CA ALA A 80 -11.19 8.39 9.54
C ALA A 80 -11.67 9.08 8.24
N MET A 81 -11.32 8.54 7.07
CA MET A 81 -11.85 9.01 5.79
C MET A 81 -13.25 8.44 5.57
N GLU A 82 -14.11 9.19 4.89
CA GLU A 82 -15.49 8.77 4.62
C GLU A 82 -15.79 8.81 3.12
N GLY A 83 -16.67 7.91 2.69
CA GLY A 83 -17.14 7.84 1.32
C GLY A 83 -16.01 7.63 0.30
N GLU A 84 -16.17 8.20 -0.88
CA GLU A 84 -15.26 8.02 -2.01
C GLU A 84 -13.79 8.33 -1.68
N LYS A 85 -13.53 9.24 -0.72
CA LYS A 85 -12.16 9.56 -0.29
C LYS A 85 -11.41 8.37 0.31
N ALA A 86 -12.10 7.49 1.04
CA ALA A 86 -11.49 6.28 1.57
C ALA A 86 -11.11 5.31 0.44
N LEU A 87 -11.96 5.21 -0.58
CA LEU A 87 -11.70 4.39 -1.77
C LEU A 87 -10.53 4.93 -2.60
N GLU A 88 -10.48 6.24 -2.83
CA GLU A 88 -9.35 6.91 -3.50
C GLU A 88 -8.03 6.70 -2.75
N ALA A 89 -8.04 6.83 -1.43
CA ALA A 89 -6.85 6.59 -0.61
C ALA A 89 -6.40 5.12 -0.66
N ALA A 90 -7.34 4.18 -0.68
CA ALA A 90 -7.04 2.75 -0.85
C ALA A 90 -6.40 2.46 -2.22
N ARG A 91 -6.94 3.04 -3.30
CA ARG A 91 -6.35 2.95 -4.65
C ARG A 91 -4.92 3.47 -4.66
N GLU A 92 -4.72 4.68 -4.14
CA GLU A 92 -3.41 5.32 -4.06
C GLU A 92 -2.41 4.44 -3.28
N ALA A 93 -2.81 3.89 -2.14
CA ALA A 93 -1.93 3.00 -1.37
C ALA A 93 -1.47 1.77 -2.17
N VAL A 94 -2.39 1.11 -2.90
CA VAL A 94 -2.07 -0.08 -3.71
C VAL A 94 -1.19 0.30 -4.91
N GLU A 95 -1.44 1.43 -5.56
CA GLU A 95 -0.62 1.95 -6.66
C GLU A 95 0.81 2.26 -6.20
N ILE A 96 0.95 2.97 -5.07
CA ILE A 96 2.25 3.28 -4.46
C ILE A 96 3.01 1.99 -4.15
N ALA A 97 2.35 1.03 -3.49
CA ALA A 97 3.00 -0.24 -3.13
C ALA A 97 3.46 -1.00 -4.38
N THR A 98 2.63 -1.04 -5.42
CA THR A 98 2.97 -1.67 -6.71
C THR A 98 4.17 -0.98 -7.36
N ALA A 99 4.18 0.35 -7.42
CA ALA A 99 5.26 1.12 -8.01
C ALA A 99 6.60 0.91 -7.28
N LEU A 100 6.59 0.95 -5.94
CA LEU A 100 7.77 0.71 -5.10
C LEU A 100 8.30 -0.72 -5.25
N ILE A 101 7.40 -1.71 -5.36
CA ILE A 101 7.76 -3.11 -5.61
C ILE A 101 8.48 -3.25 -6.95
N LEU A 102 7.88 -2.76 -8.03
CA LEU A 102 8.48 -2.80 -9.36
C LEU A 102 9.84 -2.08 -9.38
N TYR A 103 9.92 -0.95 -8.70
CA TYR A 103 11.17 -0.20 -8.54
C TYR A 103 12.27 -1.01 -7.84
N SER A 104 11.92 -1.71 -6.77
CA SER A 104 12.87 -2.54 -6.02
C SER A 104 13.46 -3.66 -6.89
N PHE A 105 12.65 -4.29 -7.75
CA PHE A 105 13.11 -5.33 -8.68
C PHE A 105 14.04 -4.81 -9.78
N ASP A 106 13.83 -3.58 -10.27
CA ASP A 106 14.70 -2.95 -11.26
C ASP A 106 16.09 -2.60 -10.70
N THR A 107 16.20 -2.31 -9.41
CA THR A 107 17.49 -2.06 -8.76
C THR A 107 18.28 -3.34 -8.43
N VAL A 108 17.60 -4.48 -8.28
CA VAL A 108 18.25 -5.78 -8.01
C VAL A 108 18.83 -6.41 -9.28
N ASN A 109 18.19 -6.20 -10.44
CA ASN A 109 18.65 -6.76 -11.72
C ASN A 109 19.79 -5.97 -12.40
N LYS A 110 20.31 -4.91 -11.76
CA LYS A 110 21.43 -4.10 -12.28
C LYS A 110 22.74 -4.27 -11.49
N LYS A 111 22.91 -5.37 -10.75
CA LYS A 111 24.17 -5.75 -10.11
C LYS A 111 24.77 -6.98 -10.75
#